data_AF-A0A665TX25-F1
#
_entry.id   AF-A0A665TX25-F1
#
_cell.length_a   1.000
_cell.length_b   1.000
_cell.length_c   1.000
_cell.angle_alpha   90.00
_cell.angle_beta   90.00
_cell.angle_gamma   90.00
#
_symmetry.space_group_name_H-M   'P 1'
#
loop_
_entity.id
_entity.type
_entity.pdbx_description
1 polymer ?
#
loop_
_entity_poly.entity_id
_entity_poly.type
_entity_poly.pdbx_seq_one_letter_code
_entity_poly.pdbx_strand_id
1 'polypeptide(L)'
;NRWSCKVCGQKQSLLKEFGRGSGADCRRHVQRLNAMRGAMIEEHEKQVETVGEEQHDDQVKKHTNARARTHTRLVFSVMMILVSMHPASLPTHTPTLSY
;
A
#
# COMPACT_ATOMS: atom_id res chain seq x y z
N ASN A 1 -9.29 -19.21 23.02
CA ASN A 1 -9.02 -17.76 22.89
C ASN A 1 -9.78 -17.20 21.69
N ARG A 2 -11.05 -16.79 21.88
CA ARG A 2 -11.89 -16.23 20.82
C ARG A 2 -12.37 -14.84 21.24
N TRP A 3 -12.37 -13.88 20.32
CA TRP A 3 -12.81 -12.51 20.55
C TRP A 3 -13.83 -12.09 19.48
N SER A 4 -14.70 -11.14 19.81
CA SER A 4 -15.68 -10.61 18.84
C SER A 4 -15.09 -9.39 18.15
N CYS A 5 -15.02 -9.42 16.81
CA CYS A 5 -14.53 -8.29 16.05
C CYS A 5 -15.50 -7.11 16.12
N LYS A 6 -15.01 -5.91 16.48
CA LYS A 6 -15.83 -4.70 16.58
C LYS A 6 -16.36 -4.20 15.23
N VAL A 7 -15.71 -4.57 14.13
CA VAL A 7 -16.09 -4.12 12.78
C VAL A 7 -17.14 -5.05 12.17
N CYS A 8 -16.92 -6.37 12.19
CA CYS A 8 -17.80 -7.33 11.52
C CYS A 8 -18.69 -8.14 12.48
N GLY A 9 -18.52 -8.03 13.79
CA GLY A 9 -19.31 -8.73 14.81
C GLY A 9 -19.02 -10.24 14.96
N GLN A 10 -18.22 -10.83 14.06
CA GLN A 10 -17.96 -12.27 14.07
C GLN A 10 -16.97 -12.67 15.18
N LYS A 11 -17.13 -13.90 15.71
CA LYS A 11 -16.18 -14.50 16.65
C LYS A 11 -14.92 -15.00 15.93
N GLN A 12 -13.79 -14.34 16.17
CA GLN A 12 -12.49 -14.65 15.57
C GLN A 12 -11.57 -15.35 16.58
N SER A 13 -10.62 -16.15 16.07
CA SER A 13 -9.54 -16.74 16.86
C SER A 13 -8.35 -15.79 16.94
N LEU A 14 -7.62 -15.82 18.06
CA LEU A 14 -6.33 -15.14 18.15
C LEU A 14 -5.31 -15.88 17.27
N LEU A 15 -4.65 -15.18 16.35
CA LEU A 15 -3.63 -15.78 15.46
C LEU A 15 -2.25 -15.83 16.13
N LYS A 16 -1.82 -14.71 16.70
CA LYS A 16 -0.53 -14.58 17.37
C LYS A 16 -0.68 -13.65 18.57
N GLU A 17 0.01 -14.02 19.63
CA GLU A 17 0.14 -13.18 20.80
C GLU A 17 1.54 -12.59 20.86
N PHE A 18 1.61 -11.27 20.97
CA PHE A 18 2.89 -10.58 21.01
C PHE A 18 3.38 -10.36 22.45
N GLY A 19 2.47 -10.17 23.41
CA GLY A 19 2.80 -10.10 24.82
C GLY A 19 1.60 -10.32 25.73
N ARG A 20 1.87 -10.77 26.97
CA ARG A 20 0.93 -10.88 28.09
C ARG A 20 1.48 -10.15 29.30
N GLY A 21 0.61 -9.54 30.09
CA GLY A 21 1.01 -8.87 31.33
C GLY A 21 0.05 -7.75 31.72
N SER A 22 0.49 -6.89 32.64
CA SER A 22 -0.26 -5.69 33.00
C SER A 22 -0.31 -4.69 31.84
N GLY A 23 -1.19 -3.69 31.93
CA GLY A 23 -1.23 -2.62 30.94
C GLY A 23 0.10 -1.85 30.82
N ALA A 24 0.86 -1.71 31.91
CA ALA A 24 2.18 -1.09 31.87
C ALA A 24 3.20 -1.94 31.09
N ASP A 25 3.17 -3.27 31.28
CA ASP A 25 4.05 -4.19 30.57
C ASP A 25 3.71 -4.23 29.08
N CYS A 26 2.41 -4.23 28.74
CA CYS A 26 1.94 -4.15 27.37
C CYS A 26 2.46 -2.89 26.66
N ARG A 27 2.40 -1.71 27.32
CA ARG A 27 2.92 -0.45 26.75
C ARG A 27 4.41 -0.50 26.47
N ARG A 28 5.23 -0.95 27.44
CA ARG A 28 6.69 -1.08 27.24
C ARG A 28 7.03 -2.09 26.14
N HIS A 29 6.29 -3.19 26.09
CA HIS A 29 6.48 -4.23 25.08
C HIS A 29 6.19 -3.70 23.67
N VAL A 30 5.06 -3.03 23.46
CA VAL A 30 4.68 -2.43 22.17
C VAL A 30 5.69 -1.36 21.73
N GLN A 31 6.15 -0.51 22.66
CA GLN A 31 7.18 0.49 22.37
C GLN A 31 8.46 -0.16 21.82
N ARG A 32 8.94 -1.23 22.46
CA ARG A 32 10.12 -1.98 21.99
C ARG A 32 9.88 -2.58 20.59
N LEU A 33 8.74 -3.23 20.38
CA LEU A 33 8.41 -3.83 19.08
C LEU A 33 8.36 -2.79 17.95
N ASN A 34 7.78 -1.61 18.23
CA ASN A 34 7.70 -0.54 17.25
C ASN A 34 9.08 0.07 16.95
N ALA A 35 9.93 0.23 17.96
CA ALA A 35 11.31 0.70 17.76
C ALA A 35 12.11 -0.27 16.87
N MET A 36 11.99 -1.58 17.12
CA MET A 36 12.64 -2.59 16.28
C MET A 36 12.12 -2.57 14.84
N ARG A 37 10.81 -2.42 14.65
CA ARG A 37 10.21 -2.32 13.32
C ARG A 37 10.68 -1.06 12.59
N GLY A 38 10.78 0.08 13.29
CA GLY A 38 11.31 1.33 12.73
C GLY A 38 12.74 1.17 12.23
N ALA A 39 13.63 0.62 13.06
CA ALA A 39 15.03 0.38 12.69
C ALA A 39 15.18 -0.53 11.45
N MET A 40 14.36 -1.58 11.34
CA MET A 40 14.38 -2.46 10.15
C MET A 40 13.93 -1.74 8.88
N ILE A 41 12.97 -0.83 8.99
CA ILE A 41 12.50 -0.03 7.84
C ILE A 41 13.59 0.96 7.42
N GLU A 42 14.20 1.67 8.36
CA GLU A 42 15.29 2.62 8.10
C GLU A 42 16.50 1.93 7.42
N GLU A 43 16.86 0.72 7.87
CA GLU A 43 17.93 -0.07 7.25
C GLU A 43 17.57 -0.46 5.81
N HIS A 44 16.34 -0.91 5.57
CA HIS A 44 15.87 -1.26 4.23
C HIS A 44 15.81 -0.03 3.30
N GLU A 45 15.39 1.13 3.80
CA GLU A 45 15.38 2.38 3.04
C GLU A 45 16.78 2.79 2.58
N LYS A 46 17.79 2.68 3.46
CA LYS A 46 19.19 2.91 3.09
C LYS A 46 19.70 1.94 2.02
N GLN A 47 19.32 0.67 2.09
CA GLN A 47 19.70 -0.31 1.08
C GLN A 47 19.06 -0.01 -0.28
N VAL A 48 17.79 0.42 -0.29
CA VAL A 48 17.07 0.78 -1.53
C VAL A 48 17.67 2.04 -2.18
N GLU A 49 18.13 3.02 -1.38
CA GLU A 49 18.77 4.24 -1.88
C GLU A 49 20.09 3.95 -2.63
N THR A 50 20.86 2.95 -2.20
CA THR A 50 22.13 2.57 -2.85
C THR A 50 22.00 1.87 -4.20
N VAL A 51 20.78 1.52 -4.63
CA VAL A 51 20.52 0.83 -5.91
C VAL A 51 20.05 1.81 -7.01
N GLY A 52 19.99 3.11 -6.71
CA GLY A 52 19.39 4.14 -7.56
C GLY A 52 20.32 4.92 -8.50
N GLU A 53 21.58 4.54 -8.68
CA GLU A 53 22.52 5.30 -9.51
C GLU A 53 23.47 4.40 -10.32
N GLU A 54 23.00 3.67 -11.34
CA GLU A 54 23.80 3.39 -12.55
C GLU A 54 22.91 3.09 -13.78
N GLN A 55 23.08 3.92 -14.83
CA GLN A 55 22.86 3.71 -16.27
C GLN A 55 21.56 4.21 -16.94
N HIS A 56 21.64 5.45 -17.44
CA HIS A 56 20.93 5.94 -18.64
C HIS A 56 21.88 5.89 -19.85
N ASP A 57 21.38 5.26 -20.92
CA ASP A 57 21.73 5.35 -22.35
C ASP A 57 23.11 4.89 -22.86
N ASP A 58 23.15 3.74 -23.55
CA ASP A 58 23.19 3.67 -25.02
C ASP A 58 23.07 2.19 -25.48
N GLN A 59 22.70 1.94 -26.75
CA GLN A 59 22.51 0.64 -27.44
C GLN A 59 21.06 0.25 -27.76
N VAL A 60 20.37 1.16 -28.44
CA VAL A 60 19.35 0.81 -29.42
C VAL A 60 20.02 0.21 -30.67
N LYS A 61 19.73 -1.07 -30.95
CA LYS A 61 19.88 -1.85 -32.21
C LYS A 61 21.07 -2.81 -32.29
N LYS A 62 20.76 -4.10 -32.05
CA LYS A 62 21.05 -5.30 -32.86
C LYS A 62 20.56 -6.48 -32.00
N HIS A 63 19.40 -7.08 -32.23
CA HIS A 63 19.22 -8.02 -33.32
C HIS A 63 17.73 -8.19 -33.64
N THR A 64 17.40 -7.87 -34.89
CA THR A 64 16.34 -8.52 -35.65
C THR A 64 16.55 -10.04 -35.63
N ASN A 65 15.58 -10.82 -35.17
CA ASN A 65 14.80 -11.75 -36.02
C ASN A 65 14.01 -12.78 -35.15
N ALA A 66 12.72 -12.88 -35.45
CA ALA A 66 11.82 -14.01 -35.29
C ALA A 66 11.85 -14.83 -33.98
N ARG A 67 10.86 -14.56 -33.13
CA ARG A 67 9.92 -15.63 -32.75
C ARG A 67 8.51 -15.10 -32.61
N ALA A 68 7.77 -15.16 -33.70
CA ALA A 68 6.32 -15.15 -33.68
C ALA A 68 5.81 -16.31 -32.80
N ARG A 69 4.85 -16.04 -31.91
CA ARG A 69 3.52 -16.70 -31.83
C ARG A 69 2.72 -16.23 -30.59
N THR A 70 1.68 -15.43 -30.89
CA THR A 70 0.30 -15.49 -30.36
C THR A 70 -0.02 -15.13 -28.89
N HIS A 71 -0.59 -13.92 -28.68
CA HIS A 71 -2.01 -13.68 -28.29
C HIS A 71 -2.26 -12.57 -27.22
N THR A 72 -1.89 -11.31 -27.51
CA THR A 72 -2.26 -10.15 -26.65
C THR A 72 -3.24 -9.18 -27.33
N ARG A 73 -4.13 -9.70 -28.18
CA ARG A 73 -5.04 -8.90 -29.02
C ARG A 73 -6.36 -8.47 -28.35
N LEU A 74 -6.51 -8.47 -27.02
CA LEU A 74 -7.83 -8.25 -26.38
C LEU A 74 -7.97 -7.10 -25.36
N VAL A 75 -6.91 -6.45 -24.88
CA VAL A 75 -7.08 -5.45 -23.79
C VAL A 75 -7.14 -4.00 -24.26
N PHE A 76 -6.89 -3.72 -25.55
CA PHE A 76 -6.96 -2.37 -26.10
C PHE A 76 -8.37 -1.95 -26.59
N SER A 77 -9.39 -2.80 -26.44
CA SER A 77 -10.72 -2.56 -27.04
C SER A 77 -11.78 -1.96 -26.11
N VAL A 78 -11.53 -1.74 -24.82
CA VAL A 78 -12.57 -1.28 -23.87
C VAL A 78 -12.42 0.19 -23.43
N MET A 79 -11.40 0.90 -23.93
CA MET A 79 -11.05 2.26 -23.46
C MET A 79 -11.63 3.42 -24.30
N MET A 80 -12.61 3.19 -25.18
CA MET A 80 -13.08 4.21 -26.15
C MET A 80 -14.58 4.22 -26.45
N ILE A 81 -15.47 3.85 -25.52
CA ILE A 81 -16.92 3.99 -25.76
C ILE A 81 -17.63 4.56 -24.52
N LEU A 82 -18.20 5.77 -24.67
CA LEU A 82 -19.22 6.49 -23.87
C LEU A 82 -18.72 7.35 -22.67
N VAL A 83 -18.32 8.62 -22.85
CA VAL A 83 -19.11 9.86 -23.08
C VAL A 83 -19.78 10.44 -21.81
N SER A 84 -19.26 11.62 -21.40
CA SER A 84 -19.98 12.83 -20.96
C SER A 84 -21.01 12.73 -19.82
N MET A 85 -20.62 13.12 -18.59
CA MET A 85 -21.49 13.85 -17.64
C MET A 85 -20.65 14.80 -16.75
N HIS A 86 -21.25 15.97 -16.47
CA HIS A 86 -20.71 17.22 -15.95
C HIS A 86 -20.05 17.20 -14.54
N PRO A 87 -19.26 18.24 -14.19
CA PRO A 87 -18.73 18.43 -12.85
C PRO A 87 -19.83 18.95 -11.90
N ALA A 88 -20.17 18.17 -10.88
CA ALA A 88 -21.04 18.60 -9.79
C ALA A 88 -20.18 19.03 -8.59
N SER A 89 -20.11 20.36 -8.41
CA SER A 89 -20.32 21.08 -7.15
C SER A 89 -19.55 20.66 -5.89
N LEU A 90 -18.61 21.52 -5.49
CA LEU A 90 -18.01 21.55 -4.14
C LEU A 90 -19.08 21.79 -3.06
N PRO A 91 -18.97 21.17 -1.86
CA PRO A 91 -19.72 21.61 -0.69
C PRO A 91 -18.97 22.75 0.04
N THR A 92 -19.57 23.93 0.05
CA THR A 92 -19.22 25.04 0.96
C THR A 92 -19.75 24.74 2.36
N HIS A 93 -18.87 24.46 3.32
CA HIS A 93 -19.23 24.48 4.74
C HIS A 93 -18.91 25.85 5.33
N THR A 94 -19.97 26.59 5.67
CA THR A 94 -19.95 27.80 6.49
C THR A 94 -19.82 27.42 7.97
N PRO A 95 -18.90 28.00 8.75
CA PRO A 95 -18.95 27.92 10.21
C PRO A 95 -19.93 28.96 10.76
N THR A 96 -21.01 28.50 11.40
CA THR A 96 -21.84 29.34 12.27
C THR A 96 -21.11 29.55 13.60
N LEU A 97 -20.73 30.80 13.86
CA LEU A 97 -20.37 31.30 15.20
C LEU A 97 -21.62 31.25 16.09
N SER A 98 -21.56 30.51 17.19
CA SER A 98 -22.48 30.67 18.32
C SER A 98 -21.70 31.31 19.47
N TYR A 99 -22.27 32.43 19.94
CA TYR A 99 -21.85 33.25 21.08
C TYR A 99 -21.96 32.50 22.40
#